data_AF-A0A7J3TUT9-F1
#
_entry.id   AF-A0A7J3TUT9-F1
#
_cell.length_a   1.000
_cell.length_b   1.000
_cell.length_c   1.000
_cell.angle_alpha   90.00
_cell.angle_beta   90.00
_cell.angle_gamma   90.00
#
_symmetry.space_group_name_H-M   'P 1'
#
loop_
_entity.id
_entity.type
_entity.pdbx_description
1 polymer ?
#
loop_
_entity_poly.entity_id
_entity_poly.type
_entity_poly.pdbx_seq_one_letter_code
_entity_poly.pdbx_strand_id
1 'polypeptide(L)'
;MNKIFAKQFNKRALAFGWGMVMAMIIFMSTAWFAFTTTNQKISAEITSLSILEDYYKEQDRLIAYSETSSKLALSQSFYQLAKDSAIDITNSCKVINNVMVWNNNCHPNADFVKQKFLEYYDTNFNSFMLEYPNKMDITYTNVLENTTLISRASPVTFSSEKQGTFAKYNFTYNFEPSIKINLTEQGISLEDFESIYNKILECNKKIECFQKINLENWDISTESQGSWFLFKLKTKKPFIFYENDIENYAPIELNFIIEL
;
A
#
# COMPACT_ATOMS: atom_id res chain seq x y z
N MET A 1 -20.03 26.82 -92.75
CA MET A 1 -18.87 27.48 -92.09
C MET A 1 -19.34 28.12 -90.80
N ASN A 2 -18.69 27.77 -89.70
CA ASN A 2 -19.11 28.00 -88.31
C ASN A 2 -19.18 29.49 -87.94
N LYS A 3 -20.33 29.94 -87.43
CA LYS A 3 -20.44 31.19 -86.67
C LYS A 3 -19.90 30.95 -85.27
N ILE A 4 -18.70 31.46 -85.01
CA ILE A 4 -18.09 31.49 -83.68
C ILE A 4 -18.87 32.50 -82.83
N PHE A 5 -19.66 32.00 -81.88
CA PHE A 5 -20.29 32.81 -80.85
C PHE A 5 -19.21 33.36 -79.91
N ALA A 6 -18.84 34.64 -80.08
CA ALA A 6 -18.09 35.37 -79.08
C ALA A 6 -19.03 35.69 -77.91
N LYS A 7 -19.07 34.80 -76.92
CA LYS A 7 -19.83 35.00 -75.67
C LYS A 7 -19.21 36.19 -74.94
N GLN A 8 -19.91 37.33 -74.89
CA GLN A 8 -19.52 38.48 -74.08
C GLN A 8 -19.49 38.06 -72.61
N PHE A 9 -18.29 37.79 -72.09
CA PHE A 9 -18.10 37.50 -70.68
C PHE A 9 -18.41 38.76 -69.86
N ASN A 10 -19.41 38.67 -68.97
CA ASN A 10 -19.75 39.76 -68.06
C ASN A 10 -18.62 39.93 -67.03
N LYS A 11 -17.73 40.89 -67.29
CA LYS A 11 -16.54 41.19 -66.45
C LYS A 11 -16.90 41.44 -64.97
N ARG A 12 -18.10 41.95 -64.67
CA ARG A 12 -18.58 42.17 -63.29
C ARG A 12 -18.91 40.87 -62.56
N ALA A 13 -19.54 39.92 -63.25
CA ALA A 13 -19.81 38.58 -62.70
C ALA A 13 -18.51 37.80 -62.47
N LEU A 14 -17.52 37.98 -63.35
CA LEU A 14 -16.20 37.37 -63.23
C LEU A 14 -15.40 37.96 -62.06
N ALA A 15 -15.43 39.29 -61.87
CA ALA A 15 -14.82 39.95 -60.72
C ALA A 15 -15.48 39.56 -59.39
N PHE A 16 -16.81 39.41 -59.34
CA PHE A 16 -17.54 38.94 -58.15
C PHE A 16 -17.20 37.48 -57.83
N GLY A 17 -17.14 36.60 -58.84
CA GLY A 17 -16.72 35.21 -58.68
C GLY A 17 -15.29 35.09 -58.12
N TRP A 18 -14.35 35.88 -58.65
CA TRP A 18 -12.99 35.96 -58.11
C TRP A 18 -12.94 36.49 -56.67
N GLY A 19 -13.78 37.48 -56.34
CA GLY A 19 -13.90 38.00 -54.97
C GLY A 19 -14.40 36.95 -53.98
N MET A 20 -15.41 36.15 -54.35
CA MET A 20 -15.91 35.04 -53.53
C MET A 20 -14.87 33.94 -53.34
N VAL A 21 -14.16 33.56 -54.40
CA VAL A 21 -13.09 32.55 -54.32
C VAL A 21 -11.96 33.03 -53.41
N MET A 22 -11.53 34.29 -53.54
CA MET A 22 -10.53 34.88 -52.65
C MET A 22 -10.99 34.91 -51.19
N ALA A 23 -12.23 35.34 -50.94
CA ALA A 23 -12.79 35.34 -49.59
C ALA A 23 -12.81 33.91 -49.01
N MET A 24 -13.20 32.91 -49.78
CA MET A 24 -13.23 31.51 -49.37
C MET A 24 -11.82 30.97 -49.07
N ILE A 25 -10.81 31.34 -49.88
CA ILE A 25 -9.41 30.99 -49.63
C ILE A 25 -8.92 31.65 -48.32
N ILE A 26 -9.25 32.91 -48.07
CA ILE A 26 -8.91 33.62 -46.83
C ILE A 26 -9.57 32.94 -45.62
N PHE A 27 -10.87 32.61 -45.69
CA PHE A 27 -11.55 31.90 -44.62
C PHE A 27 -10.98 30.50 -44.37
N MET A 28 -10.70 29.73 -45.42
CA MET A 28 -10.09 28.41 -45.27
C MET A 28 -8.67 28.48 -44.71
N SER A 29 -7.85 29.44 -45.15
CA SER A 29 -6.47 29.60 -44.67
C SER A 29 -6.41 30.09 -43.22
N THR A 30 -7.28 31.03 -42.82
CA THR A 30 -7.41 31.47 -41.42
C THR A 30 -7.92 30.36 -40.52
N ALA A 31 -8.93 29.59 -40.95
CA ALA A 31 -9.41 28.42 -40.21
C ALA A 31 -8.31 27.36 -40.07
N TRP A 32 -7.60 27.03 -41.15
CA TRP A 32 -6.50 26.07 -41.12
C TRP A 32 -5.39 26.53 -40.18
N PHE A 33 -5.00 27.81 -40.23
CA PHE A 33 -4.01 28.38 -39.32
C PHE A 33 -4.47 28.34 -37.85
N ALA A 34 -5.74 28.62 -37.57
CA ALA A 34 -6.30 28.51 -36.23
C ALA A 34 -6.30 27.06 -35.72
N PHE A 35 -6.63 26.09 -36.58
CA PHE A 35 -6.58 24.66 -36.23
C PHE A 35 -5.15 24.17 -35.99
N THR A 36 -4.19 24.51 -36.85
CA THR A 36 -2.80 24.07 -36.69
C THR A 36 -2.14 24.67 -35.46
N THR A 37 -2.34 25.96 -35.20
CA THR A 37 -1.80 26.62 -33.99
C THR A 37 -2.43 26.10 -32.71
N THR A 38 -3.73 25.77 -32.73
CA THR A 38 -4.42 25.12 -31.60
C THR A 38 -3.85 23.73 -31.34
N ASN A 39 -3.70 22.89 -32.37
CA ASN A 39 -3.11 21.56 -32.22
C ASN A 39 -1.65 21.59 -31.74
N GLN A 40 -0.85 22.55 -32.22
CA GLN A 40 0.53 22.73 -31.74
C GLN A 40 0.58 23.19 -30.27
N LYS A 41 -0.30 24.11 -29.85
CA LYS A 41 -0.40 24.52 -28.44
C LYS A 41 -0.83 23.38 -27.54
N ILE A 42 -1.86 22.63 -27.94
CA ILE A 42 -2.33 21.45 -27.19
C ILE A 42 -1.22 20.40 -27.13
N SER A 43 -0.53 20.11 -28.23
CA SER A 43 0.60 19.18 -28.24
C SER A 43 1.73 19.64 -27.32
N ALA A 44 2.07 20.94 -27.32
CA ALA A 44 3.10 21.51 -26.47
C ALA A 44 2.72 21.46 -24.99
N GLU A 45 1.44 21.67 -24.67
CA GLU A 45 0.90 21.62 -23.31
C GLU A 45 0.77 20.17 -22.80
N ILE A 46 0.43 19.20 -23.67
CA ILE A 46 0.50 17.76 -23.38
C ILE A 46 1.94 17.33 -23.06
N THR A 47 2.93 17.88 -23.78
CA THR A 47 4.35 17.66 -23.49
C THR A 47 4.91 18.56 -22.40
N SER A 48 4.12 19.48 -21.84
CA SER A 48 4.64 20.40 -20.84
C SER A 48 4.87 19.66 -19.53
N LEU A 49 6.08 19.79 -18.99
CA LEU A 49 6.56 19.08 -17.81
C LEU A 49 5.62 19.25 -16.59
N SER A 50 4.90 20.37 -16.50
CA SER A 50 4.11 20.74 -15.32
C SER A 50 2.92 19.81 -15.04
N ILE A 51 2.24 19.31 -16.07
CA ILE A 51 1.11 18.38 -15.86
C ILE A 51 1.60 17.01 -15.41
N LEU A 52 2.70 16.53 -16.01
CA LEU A 52 3.36 15.29 -15.57
C LEU A 52 3.89 15.42 -14.14
N GLU A 53 4.44 16.59 -13.79
CA GLU A 53 4.98 16.87 -12.45
C GLU A 53 3.92 16.72 -11.35
N ASP A 54 2.70 17.21 -11.57
CA ASP A 54 1.61 17.08 -10.59
C ASP A 54 1.20 15.61 -10.37
N TYR A 55 1.14 14.81 -11.44
CA TYR A 55 0.84 13.37 -11.32
C TYR A 55 1.96 12.59 -10.62
N TYR A 56 3.22 12.87 -10.94
CA TYR A 56 4.35 12.23 -10.27
C TYR A 56 4.41 12.58 -8.78
N LYS A 57 4.14 13.85 -8.41
CA LYS A 57 4.04 14.24 -7.00
C LYS A 57 2.97 13.47 -6.26
N GLU A 58 1.81 13.28 -6.89
CA GLU A 58 0.71 12.53 -6.28
C GLU A 58 1.02 11.02 -6.17
N GLN A 59 1.65 10.44 -7.19
CA GLN A 59 2.19 9.09 -7.13
C GLN A 59 3.17 8.94 -5.96
N ASP A 60 4.18 9.80 -5.87
CA ASP A 60 5.21 9.74 -4.82
C ASP A 60 4.59 9.88 -3.43
N ARG A 61 3.60 10.78 -3.29
CA ARG A 61 2.84 10.94 -2.06
C ARG A 61 2.07 9.68 -1.68
N LEU A 62 1.40 9.04 -2.65
CA LEU A 62 0.67 7.81 -2.38
C LEU A 62 1.61 6.68 -1.97
N ILE A 63 2.74 6.51 -2.67
CA ILE A 63 3.73 5.48 -2.36
C ILE A 63 4.28 5.70 -0.94
N ALA A 64 4.74 6.92 -0.62
CA ALA A 64 5.28 7.24 0.69
C ALA A 64 4.26 7.04 1.82
N TYR A 65 2.99 7.43 1.59
CA TYR A 65 1.91 7.19 2.55
C TYR A 65 1.69 5.69 2.76
N SER A 66 1.57 4.93 1.67
CA SER A 66 1.32 3.50 1.73
C SER A 66 2.48 2.74 2.39
N GLU A 67 3.73 3.14 2.15
CA GLU A 67 4.90 2.58 2.85
C GLU A 67 4.84 2.85 4.35
N THR A 68 4.46 4.06 4.74
CA THR A 68 4.33 4.45 6.16
C THR A 68 3.21 3.66 6.84
N SER A 69 2.03 3.61 6.22
CA SER A 69 0.89 2.81 6.66
C SER A 69 1.25 1.33 6.78
N SER A 70 2.03 0.80 5.84
CA SER A 70 2.50 -0.58 5.89
C SER A 70 3.42 -0.83 7.09
N LYS A 71 4.35 0.07 7.40
CA LYS A 71 5.25 -0.08 8.57
C LYS A 71 4.49 -0.03 9.90
N LEU A 72 3.50 0.85 10.01
CA LEU A 72 2.61 0.92 11.17
C LEU A 72 1.77 -0.36 11.29
N ALA A 73 1.17 -0.82 10.20
CA ALA A 73 0.38 -2.05 10.17
C ALA A 73 1.21 -3.28 10.55
N LEU A 74 2.46 -3.38 10.09
CA LEU A 74 3.39 -4.45 10.48
C LEU A 74 3.60 -4.50 11.99
N SER A 75 3.91 -3.35 12.58
CA SER A 75 4.19 -3.23 14.01
C SER A 75 2.94 -3.53 14.85
N GLN A 76 1.78 -2.99 14.43
CA GLN A 76 0.49 -3.23 15.08
C GLN A 76 0.08 -4.71 15.04
N SER A 77 0.27 -5.36 13.88
CA SER A 77 -0.11 -6.76 13.70
C SER A 77 0.76 -7.70 14.51
N PHE A 78 2.06 -7.39 14.62
CA PHE A 78 2.97 -8.13 15.48
C PHE A 78 2.63 -7.95 16.97
N TYR A 79 2.27 -6.74 17.39
CA TYR A 79 1.76 -6.48 18.75
C TYR A 79 0.49 -7.29 19.04
N GLN A 80 -0.48 -7.30 18.13
CA GLN A 80 -1.74 -8.05 18.28
C GLN A 80 -1.48 -9.56 18.40
N LEU A 81 -0.60 -10.12 17.57
CA LEU A 81 -0.18 -11.53 17.70
C LEU A 81 0.42 -11.84 19.07
N ALA A 82 1.35 -11.00 19.55
CA ALA A 82 1.99 -11.19 20.84
C ALA A 82 0.98 -11.11 21.99
N LYS A 83 0.04 -10.15 21.92
CA LYS A 83 -1.06 -9.99 22.87
C LYS A 83 -1.96 -11.23 22.93
N ASP A 84 -2.25 -11.82 21.77
CA ASP A 84 -3.05 -13.04 21.66
C ASP A 84 -2.24 -14.33 21.93
N SER A 85 -1.00 -14.19 22.41
CA SER A 85 -0.08 -15.29 22.70
C SER A 85 0.27 -16.17 21.49
N ALA A 86 0.01 -15.69 20.27
CA ALA A 86 0.30 -16.37 19.00
C ALA A 86 -0.26 -17.81 18.89
N ILE A 87 -1.41 -18.08 19.52
CA ILE A 87 -2.07 -19.39 19.50
C ILE A 87 -3.46 -19.35 18.88
N ASP A 88 -3.91 -20.50 18.39
CA ASP A 88 -5.29 -20.67 17.92
C ASP A 88 -6.25 -20.83 19.11
N ILE A 89 -6.93 -19.74 19.45
CA ILE A 89 -7.89 -19.69 20.55
C ILE A 89 -9.19 -20.45 20.28
N THR A 90 -9.43 -20.90 19.05
CA THR A 90 -10.62 -21.72 18.73
C THR A 90 -10.55 -23.09 19.43
N ASN A 91 -9.35 -23.57 19.74
CA ASN A 91 -9.09 -24.84 20.41
C ASN A 91 -9.14 -24.73 21.94
N SER A 92 -10.24 -24.24 22.53
CA SER A 92 -10.55 -24.33 23.97
C SER A 92 -9.33 -24.18 24.92
N CYS A 93 -8.48 -23.17 24.68
CA CYS A 93 -7.21 -23.08 25.37
C CYS A 93 -7.37 -22.70 26.84
N LYS A 94 -6.54 -23.32 27.68
CA LYS A 94 -6.55 -23.06 29.12
C LYS A 94 -5.96 -21.67 29.39
N VAL A 95 -6.65 -20.91 30.23
CA VAL A 95 -6.23 -19.57 30.69
C VAL A 95 -6.07 -19.61 32.20
N ILE A 96 -4.95 -19.09 32.71
CA ILE A 96 -4.72 -18.90 34.14
C ILE A 96 -4.37 -17.43 34.36
N ASN A 97 -5.10 -16.72 35.23
CA ASN A 97 -4.87 -15.30 35.53
C ASN A 97 -4.82 -14.40 34.27
N ASN A 98 -5.72 -14.62 33.30
CA ASN A 98 -5.75 -13.94 32.00
C ASN A 98 -4.51 -14.14 31.13
N VAL A 99 -3.67 -15.14 31.44
CA VAL A 99 -2.50 -15.51 30.62
C VAL A 99 -2.75 -16.89 30.02
N MET A 100 -2.44 -17.03 28.73
CA MET A 100 -2.61 -18.28 28.00
C MET A 100 -1.61 -19.34 28.46
N VAL A 101 -2.07 -20.57 28.62
CA VAL A 101 -1.20 -21.72 28.92
C VAL A 101 -0.76 -22.35 27.62
N TRP A 102 0.56 -22.32 27.37
CA TRP A 102 1.17 -23.05 26.28
C TRP A 102 1.33 -24.53 26.66
N ASN A 103 0.73 -25.42 25.86
CA ASN A 103 0.77 -26.87 26.05
C ASN A 103 0.66 -27.59 24.70
N ASN A 104 0.68 -28.93 24.70
CA ASN A 104 0.66 -29.72 23.46
C ASN A 104 -0.57 -29.47 22.55
N ASN A 105 -1.67 -28.94 23.10
CA ASN A 105 -2.88 -28.63 22.33
C ASN A 105 -3.01 -27.14 21.98
N CYS A 106 -2.35 -26.28 22.76
CA CYS A 106 -2.43 -24.82 22.66
C CYS A 106 -1.02 -24.27 22.62
N HIS A 107 -0.41 -24.27 21.44
CA HIS A 107 0.92 -23.73 21.23
C HIS A 107 0.97 -22.98 19.90
N PRO A 108 1.97 -22.11 19.72
CA PRO A 108 2.17 -21.45 18.45
C PRO A 108 2.49 -22.47 17.36
N ASN A 109 1.87 -22.30 16.20
CA ASN A 109 2.12 -23.06 14.99
C ASN A 109 2.48 -22.07 13.87
N ALA A 110 3.57 -22.30 13.13
CA ALA A 110 4.05 -21.35 12.12
C ALA A 110 3.01 -20.97 11.06
N ASP A 111 2.21 -21.92 10.58
CA ASP A 111 1.20 -21.65 9.55
C ASP A 111 0.06 -20.78 10.10
N PHE A 112 -0.42 -21.12 11.30
CA PHE A 112 -1.41 -20.30 12.00
C PHE A 112 -0.90 -18.88 12.25
N VAL A 113 0.33 -18.75 12.77
CA VAL A 113 0.93 -17.45 13.09
C VAL A 113 1.07 -16.60 11.82
N LYS A 114 1.54 -17.18 10.71
CA LYS A 114 1.67 -16.48 9.42
C LYS A 114 0.30 -16.03 8.88
N GLN A 115 -0.70 -16.91 8.93
CA GLN A 115 -2.05 -16.58 8.47
C GLN A 115 -2.67 -15.48 9.32
N LYS A 116 -2.59 -15.60 10.65
CA LYS A 116 -3.16 -14.62 11.58
C LYS A 116 -2.43 -13.28 11.51
N PHE A 117 -1.11 -13.29 11.30
CA PHE A 117 -0.34 -12.08 11.01
C PHE A 117 -0.89 -11.32 9.81
N LEU A 118 -1.10 -12.03 8.70
CA LEU A 118 -1.62 -11.45 7.46
C LEU A 118 -3.03 -10.89 7.64
N GLU A 119 -3.90 -11.58 8.35
CA GLU A 119 -5.26 -11.10 8.65
C GLU A 119 -5.25 -9.78 9.43
N TYR A 120 -4.41 -9.70 10.47
CA TYR A 120 -4.21 -8.45 11.23
C TYR A 120 -3.58 -7.37 10.37
N TYR A 121 -2.57 -7.71 9.56
CA TYR A 121 -1.93 -6.76 8.66
C TYR A 121 -2.93 -6.17 7.67
N ASP A 122 -3.73 -7.00 7.00
CA ASP A 122 -4.73 -6.57 6.04
C ASP A 122 -5.74 -5.62 6.67
N THR A 123 -6.21 -5.97 7.87
CA THR A 123 -7.17 -5.13 8.62
C THR A 123 -6.57 -3.78 8.96
N ASN A 124 -5.39 -3.75 9.57
CA ASN A 124 -4.72 -2.53 10.01
C ASN A 124 -4.29 -1.66 8.82
N PHE A 125 -3.70 -2.27 7.79
CA PHE A 125 -3.22 -1.57 6.60
C PHE A 125 -4.37 -0.91 5.83
N ASN A 126 -5.47 -1.64 5.60
CA ASN A 126 -6.65 -1.07 4.95
C ASN A 126 -7.24 0.07 5.78
N SER A 127 -7.29 -0.07 7.12
CA SER A 127 -7.74 1.01 8.00
C SER A 127 -6.90 2.28 7.84
N PHE A 128 -5.57 2.17 7.83
CA PHE A 128 -4.69 3.33 7.63
C PHE A 128 -4.81 3.91 6.22
N MET A 129 -4.99 3.07 5.20
CA MET A 129 -5.17 3.56 3.83
C MET A 129 -6.47 4.37 3.63
N LEU A 130 -7.53 4.11 4.42
CA LEU A 130 -8.77 4.89 4.39
C LEU A 130 -8.59 6.34 4.84
N GLU A 131 -7.55 6.63 5.63
CA GLU A 131 -7.22 7.98 6.09
C GLU A 131 -6.45 8.80 5.04
N TYR A 132 -6.16 8.21 3.87
CA TYR A 132 -5.47 8.91 2.80
C TYR A 132 -6.28 10.14 2.33
N PRO A 133 -5.71 11.37 2.35
CA PRO A 133 -6.49 12.61 2.20
C PRO A 133 -7.28 12.74 0.89
N ASN A 134 -6.80 12.12 -0.18
CA ASN A 134 -7.37 12.28 -1.52
C ASN A 134 -8.41 11.19 -1.86
N LYS A 135 -8.90 10.43 -0.85
CA LYS A 135 -9.99 9.45 -0.95
C LYS A 135 -9.97 8.66 -2.25
N MET A 136 -8.94 7.82 -2.40
CA MET A 136 -8.79 6.93 -3.54
C MET A 136 -9.25 5.54 -3.13
N ASP A 137 -10.12 4.91 -3.92
CA ASP A 137 -10.44 3.50 -3.75
C ASP A 137 -9.27 2.67 -4.29
N ILE A 138 -8.38 2.28 -3.38
CA ILE A 138 -7.22 1.45 -3.70
C ILE A 138 -7.35 0.13 -2.97
N THR A 139 -7.48 -0.94 -3.73
CA THR A 139 -7.46 -2.30 -3.18
C THR A 139 -6.07 -2.87 -3.31
N TYR A 140 -5.47 -3.23 -2.18
CA TYR A 140 -4.21 -3.93 -2.13
C TYR A 140 -4.43 -5.43 -1.98
N THR A 141 -3.62 -6.21 -2.69
CA THR A 141 -3.41 -7.64 -2.46
C THR A 141 -2.10 -7.81 -1.73
N ASN A 142 -2.16 -8.40 -0.54
CA ASN A 142 -1.00 -8.59 0.33
C ASN A 142 -0.63 -10.07 0.35
N VAL A 143 0.67 -10.34 0.21
CA VAL A 143 1.21 -11.70 0.21
C VAL A 143 2.49 -11.71 1.04
N LEU A 144 2.61 -12.67 1.95
CA LEU A 144 3.85 -12.94 2.67
C LEU A 144 4.61 -14.08 1.99
N GLU A 145 5.72 -13.73 1.35
CA GLU A 145 6.65 -14.69 0.75
C GLU A 145 7.89 -14.80 1.64
N ASN A 146 8.04 -15.93 2.35
CA ASN A 146 9.08 -16.14 3.35
C ASN A 146 9.04 -15.04 4.45
N THR A 147 10.03 -14.15 4.48
CA THR A 147 10.13 -13.02 5.40
C THR A 147 9.82 -11.68 4.73
N THR A 148 9.35 -11.68 3.48
CA THR A 148 9.05 -10.44 2.73
C THR A 148 7.55 -10.29 2.53
N LEU A 149 7.01 -9.20 3.06
CA LEU A 149 5.63 -8.80 2.80
C LEU A 149 5.58 -7.96 1.52
N ILE A 150 4.69 -8.36 0.62
CA ILE A 150 4.50 -7.72 -0.67
C ILE A 150 3.05 -7.23 -0.76
N SER A 151 2.88 -5.92 -0.87
CA SER A 151 1.56 -5.28 -1.02
C SER A 151 1.46 -4.71 -2.43
N ARG A 152 0.54 -5.23 -3.24
CA ARG A 152 0.34 -4.79 -4.64
C ARG A 152 -1.06 -4.21 -4.81
N ALA A 153 -1.15 -2.98 -5.27
CA ALA A 153 -2.43 -2.38 -5.59
C ALA A 153 -2.83 -2.64 -7.05
N SER A 154 -4.14 -2.59 -7.31
CA SER A 154 -4.65 -2.42 -8.68
C SER A 154 -4.19 -1.09 -9.27
N PRO A 155 -4.10 -0.95 -10.61
CA PRO A 155 -3.71 0.31 -11.25
C PRO A 155 -4.57 1.47 -10.76
N VAL A 156 -3.91 2.52 -10.27
CA VAL A 156 -4.56 3.77 -9.84
C VAL A 156 -4.59 4.70 -11.04
N THR A 157 -5.79 5.16 -11.39
CA THR A 157 -6.04 6.04 -12.54
C THR A 157 -6.35 7.45 -12.08
N PHE A 158 -5.54 8.41 -12.51
CA PHE A 158 -5.87 9.83 -12.45
C PHE A 158 -6.38 10.31 -13.80
N SER A 159 -7.60 10.85 -13.82
CA SER A 159 -8.14 11.56 -14.96
C SER A 159 -8.29 13.05 -14.65
N SER A 160 -7.67 13.92 -15.43
CA SER A 160 -7.99 15.35 -15.42
C SER A 160 -8.51 15.81 -16.77
N GLU A 161 -9.52 16.65 -16.71
CA GLU A 161 -10.08 17.33 -17.88
C GLU A 161 -9.54 18.76 -17.89
N LYS A 162 -8.95 19.17 -19.02
CA LYS A 162 -8.56 20.57 -19.25
C LYS A 162 -9.34 21.16 -20.40
N GLN A 163 -9.75 22.42 -20.22
CA GLN A 163 -10.42 23.21 -21.22
C GLN A 163 -9.50 24.35 -21.67
N GLY A 164 -8.98 24.25 -22.88
CA GLY A 164 -8.32 25.35 -23.58
C GLY A 164 -9.34 26.23 -24.31
N THR A 165 -8.87 27.34 -24.88
CA THR A 165 -9.72 28.33 -25.59
C THR A 165 -10.51 27.72 -26.76
N PHE A 166 -10.03 26.61 -27.35
CA PHE A 166 -10.61 26.01 -28.56
C PHE A 166 -10.77 24.48 -28.50
N ALA A 167 -10.41 23.83 -27.38
CA ALA A 167 -10.51 22.39 -27.25
C ALA A 167 -10.62 21.94 -25.79
N LYS A 168 -11.30 20.82 -25.58
CA LYS A 168 -11.37 20.09 -24.32
C LYS A 168 -10.63 18.77 -24.50
N TYR A 169 -9.71 18.46 -23.59
CA TYR A 169 -8.89 17.26 -23.65
C TYR A 169 -8.74 16.64 -22.27
N ASN A 170 -8.65 15.30 -22.25
CA ASN A 170 -8.54 14.51 -21.03
C ASN A 170 -7.14 13.90 -20.97
N PHE A 171 -6.49 14.02 -19.81
CA PHE A 171 -5.30 13.26 -19.48
C PHE A 171 -5.69 12.08 -18.62
N THR A 172 -5.09 10.94 -18.88
CA THR A 172 -5.22 9.74 -18.05
C THR A 172 -3.83 9.26 -17.71
N TYR A 173 -3.51 9.25 -16.42
CA TYR A 173 -2.26 8.75 -15.88
C TYR A 173 -2.55 7.52 -15.03
N ASN A 174 -1.87 6.42 -15.31
CA ASN A 174 -2.03 5.15 -14.61
C ASN A 174 -0.69 4.71 -14.03
N PHE A 175 -0.70 4.26 -12.77
CA PHE A 175 0.45 3.61 -12.16
C PHE A 175 0.01 2.50 -11.22
N GLU A 176 0.90 1.55 -10.98
CA GLU A 176 0.65 0.39 -10.13
C GLU A 176 1.52 0.50 -8.88
N PRO A 177 0.97 0.94 -7.73
CA PRO A 177 1.74 0.99 -6.50
C PRO A 177 2.07 -0.42 -6.04
N SER A 178 3.34 -0.65 -5.71
CA SER A 178 3.79 -1.89 -5.10
C SER A 178 4.80 -1.60 -4.00
N ILE A 179 4.64 -2.28 -2.87
CA ILE A 179 5.47 -2.10 -1.69
C ILE A 179 6.03 -3.46 -1.32
N LYS A 180 7.31 -3.48 -0.93
CA LYS A 180 7.99 -4.68 -0.46
C LYS A 180 8.73 -4.34 0.83
N ILE A 181 8.40 -5.03 1.92
CA ILE A 181 9.05 -4.84 3.21
C ILE A 181 9.55 -6.18 3.74
N ASN A 182 10.83 -6.23 4.08
CA ASN A 182 11.43 -7.38 4.74
C ASN A 182 11.13 -7.31 6.26
N LEU A 183 10.44 -8.31 6.80
CA LEU A 183 10.05 -8.40 8.20
C LEU A 183 11.28 -8.44 9.14
N THR A 184 12.32 -9.19 8.76
CA THR A 184 13.54 -9.35 9.56
C THR A 184 14.30 -8.03 9.68
N GLU A 185 14.33 -7.22 8.61
CA GLU A 185 14.90 -5.87 8.66
C GLU A 185 14.12 -4.94 9.60
N GLN A 186 12.80 -5.15 9.72
CA GLN A 186 11.96 -4.47 10.71
C GLN A 186 12.08 -5.07 12.12
N GLY A 187 12.89 -6.11 12.32
CA GLY A 187 13.03 -6.80 13.60
C GLY A 187 11.85 -7.70 13.97
N ILE A 188 11.00 -8.04 13.00
CA ILE A 188 9.85 -8.94 13.17
C ILE A 188 10.26 -10.34 12.71
N SER A 189 10.15 -11.32 13.62
CA SER A 189 10.38 -12.73 13.32
C SER A 189 9.17 -13.55 13.75
N LEU A 190 8.35 -13.97 12.78
CA LEU A 190 7.16 -14.77 13.04
C LEU A 190 7.50 -16.22 13.42
N GLU A 191 8.68 -16.70 13.04
CA GLU A 191 9.13 -18.06 13.35
C GLU A 191 9.60 -18.19 14.81
N ASP A 192 9.86 -17.05 15.48
CA ASP A 192 10.28 -17.04 16.88
C ASP A 192 9.25 -17.68 17.80
N PHE A 193 7.94 -17.49 17.56
CA PHE A 193 6.89 -17.99 18.46
C PHE A 193 6.95 -19.52 18.62
N GLU A 194 7.02 -20.26 17.53
CA GLU A 194 7.13 -21.73 17.55
C GLU A 194 8.53 -22.18 18.02
N SER A 195 9.59 -21.49 17.57
CA SER A 195 10.97 -21.79 18.01
C SER A 195 11.13 -21.68 19.53
N ILE A 196 10.55 -20.65 20.13
CA ILE A 196 10.59 -20.42 21.57
C ILE A 196 9.86 -21.53 22.31
N TYR A 197 8.65 -21.89 21.84
CA TYR A 197 7.89 -22.99 22.43
C TYR A 197 8.69 -24.31 22.42
N ASN A 198 9.31 -24.65 21.27
CA ASN A 198 10.11 -25.86 21.13
C ASN A 198 11.35 -25.85 22.05
N LYS A 199 12.09 -24.74 22.14
CA LYS A 199 13.23 -24.60 23.07
C LYS A 199 12.82 -24.77 24.54
N ILE A 200 11.63 -24.30 24.90
CA ILE A 200 11.08 -24.46 26.25
C ILE A 200 10.69 -25.93 26.51
N LEU A 201 10.09 -26.61 25.52
CA LEU A 201 9.80 -28.05 25.64
C LEU A 201 11.07 -28.89 25.82
N GLU A 202 12.13 -28.61 25.07
CA GLU A 202 13.43 -29.30 25.18
C GLU A 202 14.01 -29.25 26.60
N CYS A 203 13.74 -28.17 27.32
CA CYS A 203 14.16 -28.01 28.72
C CYS A 203 13.43 -28.93 29.71
N ASN A 204 12.42 -29.69 29.28
CA ASN A 204 11.69 -30.67 30.09
C ASN A 204 11.29 -30.12 31.48
N LYS A 205 10.82 -28.86 31.50
CA LYS A 205 10.33 -28.19 32.71
C LYS A 205 11.38 -27.93 33.80
N LYS A 206 12.68 -27.98 33.46
CA LYS A 206 13.79 -27.69 34.38
C LYS A 206 14.16 -26.20 34.36
N ILE A 207 14.03 -25.53 35.52
CA ILE A 207 14.28 -24.08 35.63
C ILE A 207 15.70 -23.66 35.26
N GLU A 208 16.71 -24.47 35.59
CA GLU A 208 18.12 -24.20 35.26
C GLU A 208 18.37 -24.17 33.74
N CYS A 209 17.55 -24.88 32.97
CA CYS A 209 17.62 -24.88 31.51
C CYS A 209 16.96 -23.62 30.94
N PHE A 210 15.80 -23.21 31.48
CA PHE A 210 15.10 -22.00 31.04
C PHE A 210 15.96 -20.74 31.16
N GLN A 211 16.75 -20.63 32.22
CA GLN A 211 17.67 -19.50 32.43
C GLN A 211 18.81 -19.41 31.40
N LYS A 212 19.06 -20.48 30.64
CA LYS A 212 20.12 -20.53 29.61
C LYS A 212 19.58 -20.32 28.20
N ILE A 213 18.26 -20.24 28.01
CA ILE A 213 17.67 -19.99 26.70
C ILE A 213 18.06 -18.59 26.25
N ASN A 214 18.84 -18.50 25.17
CA ASN A 214 19.14 -17.24 24.51
C ASN A 214 18.26 -17.11 23.26
N LEU A 215 17.56 -15.98 23.17
CA LEU A 215 16.70 -15.63 22.04
C LEU A 215 17.28 -14.40 21.36
N GLU A 216 17.31 -14.41 20.02
CA GLU A 216 17.94 -13.35 19.25
C GLU A 216 17.18 -12.03 19.39
N ASN A 217 15.85 -12.06 19.20
CA ASN A 217 15.00 -10.87 19.16
C ASN A 217 14.30 -10.55 20.49
N TRP A 218 14.39 -11.44 21.48
CA TRP A 218 13.61 -11.37 22.72
C TRP A 218 14.50 -11.42 23.95
N ASP A 219 14.16 -10.62 24.95
CA ASP A 219 14.61 -10.77 26.33
C ASP A 219 13.59 -11.61 27.10
N ILE A 220 14.06 -12.61 27.83
CA ILE A 220 13.22 -13.57 28.56
C ILE A 220 13.35 -13.35 30.05
N SER A 221 12.21 -13.31 30.73
CA SER A 221 12.13 -13.37 32.19
C SER A 221 11.13 -14.44 32.60
N THR A 222 11.43 -15.12 33.71
CA THR A 222 10.61 -16.25 34.19
C THR A 222 10.33 -16.12 35.67
N GLU A 223 9.09 -16.38 36.07
CA GLU A 223 8.64 -16.37 37.46
C GLU A 223 8.02 -17.73 37.81
N SER A 224 8.50 -18.35 38.89
CA SER A 224 7.96 -19.63 39.38
C SER A 224 6.76 -19.36 40.29
N GLN A 225 5.65 -20.05 40.02
CA GLN A 225 4.38 -19.90 40.73
C GLN A 225 3.87 -21.28 41.20
N GLY A 226 4.74 -22.01 41.89
CA GLY A 226 4.43 -23.30 42.49
C GLY A 226 4.27 -24.43 41.47
N SER A 227 3.11 -24.49 40.80
CA SER A 227 2.75 -25.55 39.84
C SER A 227 2.96 -25.15 38.37
N TRP A 228 3.39 -23.93 38.11
CA TRP A 228 3.60 -23.41 36.75
C TRP A 228 4.66 -22.31 36.72
N PHE A 229 5.15 -21.99 35.52
CA PHE A 229 6.06 -20.90 35.25
C PHE A 229 5.39 -19.84 34.39
N LEU A 230 5.50 -18.58 34.78
CA LEU A 230 5.15 -17.42 33.95
C LEU A 230 6.37 -17.04 33.13
N PHE A 231 6.23 -17.05 31.81
CA PHE A 231 7.20 -16.49 30.89
C PHE A 231 6.74 -15.10 30.46
N LYS A 232 7.63 -14.12 30.57
CA LYS A 232 7.45 -12.77 30.02
C LYS A 232 8.59 -12.50 29.06
N LEU A 233 8.25 -12.44 27.79
CA LEU A 233 9.16 -12.10 26.70
C LEU A 233 8.95 -10.64 26.32
N LYS A 234 10.04 -9.91 26.12
CA LYS A 234 10.01 -8.55 25.61
C LYS A 234 10.88 -8.43 24.38
N THR A 235 10.43 -7.76 23.33
CA THR A 235 11.30 -7.51 22.17
C THR A 235 12.49 -6.65 22.57
N LYS A 236 13.67 -6.94 22.04
CA LYS A 236 14.87 -6.13 22.33
C LYS A 236 14.80 -4.74 21.72
N LYS A 237 14.08 -4.61 20.60
CA LYS A 237 13.82 -3.33 19.93
C LYS A 237 12.40 -2.85 20.26
N PRO A 238 12.21 -1.53 20.45
CA PRO A 238 10.88 -0.95 20.57
C PRO A 238 10.18 -0.89 19.21
N PHE A 239 8.85 -0.90 19.25
CA PHE A 239 7.96 -0.76 18.10
C PHE A 239 6.93 0.35 18.36
N ILE A 240 6.40 0.94 17.28
CA ILE A 240 5.24 1.83 17.36
C ILE A 240 3.97 0.97 17.23
N PHE A 241 3.06 1.06 18.19
CA PHE A 241 1.78 0.35 18.15
C PHE A 241 0.70 1.11 18.93
N TYR A 242 -0.56 0.79 18.68
CA TYR A 242 -1.71 1.37 19.34
C TYR A 242 -2.31 0.38 20.34
N GLU A 243 -2.44 0.82 21.58
CA GLU A 243 -3.12 0.10 22.66
C GLU A 243 -4.27 0.97 23.18
N ASN A 244 -5.50 0.49 23.02
CA ASN A 244 -6.72 1.25 23.38
C ASN A 244 -6.74 2.66 22.77
N ASP A 245 -6.44 2.75 21.47
CA ASP A 245 -6.36 3.99 20.67
C ASP A 245 -5.27 4.98 21.11
N ILE A 246 -4.35 4.57 22.00
CA ILE A 246 -3.19 5.36 22.41
C ILE A 246 -1.95 4.85 21.68
N GLU A 247 -1.24 5.76 21.01
CA GLU A 247 0.05 5.47 20.39
C GLU A 247 1.12 5.23 21.46
N ASN A 248 1.83 4.11 21.34
CA ASN A 248 2.92 3.71 22.20
C ASN A 248 4.18 3.47 21.38
N TYR A 249 5.34 3.78 21.97
CA TYR A 249 6.64 3.40 21.45
C TYR A 249 7.42 2.65 22.53
N ALA A 250 7.34 1.32 22.49
CA ALA A 250 7.87 0.45 23.54
C ALA A 250 8.21 -0.94 23.00
N PRO A 251 9.00 -1.74 23.74
CA PRO A 251 9.08 -3.19 23.51
C PRO A 251 7.70 -3.84 23.52
N ILE A 252 7.47 -4.78 22.59
CA ILE A 252 6.27 -5.60 22.59
C ILE A 252 6.46 -6.73 23.60
N GLU A 253 5.44 -6.98 24.41
CA GLU A 253 5.46 -8.03 25.43
C GLU A 253 4.60 -9.22 25.02
N LEU A 254 5.13 -10.42 25.22
CA LEU A 254 4.42 -11.69 25.08
C LEU A 254 4.49 -12.41 26.43
N ASN A 255 3.33 -12.72 27.00
CA ASN A 255 3.22 -13.43 28.27
C ASN A 255 2.51 -14.77 28.05
N PHE A 256 3.06 -15.85 28.57
CA PHE A 256 2.43 -17.18 28.53
C PHE A 256 2.85 -18.01 29.74
N ILE A 257 2.08 -19.07 30.01
CA ILE A 257 2.30 -19.98 31.13
C ILE A 257 2.68 -21.37 30.61
N ILE A 258 3.60 -22.03 31.31
CA ILE A 258 3.89 -23.46 31.15
C ILE A 258 3.62 -24.17 32.48
N GLU A 259 2.82 -25.23 32.46
CA GLU A 259 2.54 -26.04 33.65
C GLU A 259 3.63 -27.11 33.89
N LEU A 260 3.93 -27.40 35.16
CA LEU A 260 4.86 -28.44 35.61
C LEU A 260 4.39 -29.87 35.31
#